data_AF-F4RID4-F1
#
_entry.id   AF-F4RID4-F1
#
_cell.length_a   1.000
_cell.length_b   1.000
_cell.length_c   1.000
_cell.angle_alpha   90.00
_cell.angle_beta   90.00
_cell.angle_gamma   90.00
#
_symmetry.space_group_name_H-M   'P 1'
#
loop_
_entity.id
_entity.type
_entity.pdbx_description
1 polymer ?
#
loop_
_entity_poly.entity_id
_entity_poly.type
_entity_poly.pdbx_seq_one_letter_code
_entity_poly.pdbx_strand_id
1 'polypeptide(L)'
;MQQHTKKTLRDKQSVLKAKYNLFERNVTKFNNDFPDNPILCPPFEEMKRLSLQDGFWDIGQLTHPDQPWAVDKDTQEGIRAYLDKTHASDELHRISRECRHAINWAFKMQEKFETNKWIVDVVCSKLRIPTARLKKSKKVLQALYSRIKQDHARLMICWNCEMRDLLSCTKTYCQLTDQEENELGMRWSELAVMSKVAWAAGAEADIVEAVPLDEDEEAEMFLNLEDDDDRDETNDEDEGNEIIDEVNEIVGLADNEDVRRDGAEEGDEQDELGP
;
A
#
# COMPACT_ATOMS: atom_id res chain seq x y z
N MET A 1 -19.13 17.20 -9.36
CA MET A 1 -17.75 17.00 -8.86
C MET A 1 -17.32 18.11 -7.89
N GLN A 2 -17.40 19.40 -8.26
CA GLN A 2 -16.90 20.53 -7.43
C GLN A 2 -17.55 20.68 -6.03
N GLN A 3 -18.85 20.38 -5.86
CA GLN A 3 -19.53 20.48 -4.56
C GLN A 3 -19.08 19.41 -3.55
N HIS A 4 -18.78 18.19 -4.03
CA HIS A 4 -18.28 17.10 -3.21
C HIS A 4 -16.88 17.44 -2.67
N THR A 5 -15.99 17.91 -3.54
CA THR A 5 -14.65 18.36 -3.14
C THR A 5 -14.71 19.48 -2.09
N LYS A 6 -15.57 20.48 -2.27
CA LYS A 6 -15.78 21.55 -1.28
C LYS A 6 -16.28 21.03 0.06
N LYS A 7 -17.17 20.04 0.07
CA LYS A 7 -17.64 19.39 1.30
C LYS A 7 -16.49 18.66 2.00
N THR A 8 -15.77 17.80 1.27
CA THR A 8 -14.62 17.06 1.79
C THR A 8 -13.55 17.99 2.38
N LEU A 9 -13.24 19.11 1.73
CA LEU A 9 -12.27 20.08 2.25
C LEU A 9 -12.73 20.75 3.55
N ARG A 10 -14.02 21.11 3.66
CA ARG A 10 -14.58 21.66 4.91
C ARG A 10 -14.53 20.65 6.05
N ASP A 11 -14.88 19.40 5.76
CA ASP A 11 -14.85 18.33 6.76
C ASP A 11 -13.41 18.13 7.26
N LYS A 12 -12.43 18.03 6.35
CA LYS A 12 -11.00 17.94 6.70
C LYS A 12 -10.52 19.15 7.51
N GLN A 13 -10.92 20.36 7.14
CA GLN A 13 -10.56 21.58 7.87
C GLN A 13 -11.16 21.61 9.28
N SER A 14 -12.38 21.10 9.46
CA SER A 14 -13.00 20.97 10.79
C SER A 14 -12.23 19.99 11.69
N VAL A 15 -11.80 18.86 11.12
CA VAL A 15 -11.01 17.85 11.84
C VAL A 15 -9.65 18.42 12.23
N LEU A 16 -8.97 19.10 11.30
CA LEU A 16 -7.69 19.76 11.58
C LEU A 16 -7.82 20.79 12.70
N LYS A 17 -8.88 21.63 12.68
CA LYS A 17 -9.13 22.61 13.74
C LYS A 17 -9.38 21.96 15.10
N ALA A 18 -10.15 20.87 15.13
CA ALA A 18 -10.38 20.12 16.36
C ALA A 18 -9.07 19.53 16.94
N LYS A 19 -8.20 19.00 16.07
CA LYS A 19 -6.89 18.47 16.46
C LYS A 19 -5.95 19.58 16.95
N TYR A 20 -5.93 20.73 16.26
CA TYR A 20 -5.16 21.89 16.69
C TYR A 20 -5.59 22.38 18.07
N ASN A 21 -6.90 22.53 18.32
CA ASN A 21 -7.39 22.99 19.63
C ASN A 21 -6.99 22.01 20.75
N LEU A 22 -6.97 20.72 20.47
CA LEU A 22 -6.50 19.71 21.42
C LEU A 22 -5.00 19.87 21.71
N PHE A 23 -4.19 20.07 20.65
CA PHE A 23 -2.76 20.33 20.77
C PHE A 23 -2.49 21.60 21.59
N GLU A 24 -3.12 22.73 21.26
CA GLU A 24 -2.99 24.00 21.97
C GLU A 24 -3.32 23.85 23.45
N ARG A 25 -4.39 23.10 23.78
CA ARG A 25 -4.78 22.82 25.17
C ARG A 25 -3.75 21.97 25.90
N ASN A 26 -3.15 21.00 25.21
CA ASN A 26 -2.09 20.15 25.78
C ASN A 26 -0.79 20.93 25.98
N VAL A 27 -0.37 21.75 25.02
CA VAL A 27 0.80 22.64 25.14
C VAL A 27 0.60 23.62 26.27
N THR A 28 -0.57 24.25 26.37
CA THR A 28 -0.90 25.16 27.49
C THR A 28 -0.76 24.45 28.83
N LYS A 29 -1.31 23.23 28.95
CA LYS A 29 -1.20 22.43 30.17
C LYS A 29 0.27 22.09 30.47
N PHE A 30 1.01 21.61 29.48
CA PHE A 30 2.42 21.27 29.63
C PHE A 30 3.26 22.47 30.08
N ASN A 31 3.09 23.63 29.44
CA ASN A 31 3.83 24.84 29.78
C ASN A 31 3.49 25.38 31.17
N ASN A 32 2.26 25.12 31.67
CA ASN A 32 1.89 25.44 33.05
C ASN A 32 2.57 24.48 34.06
N ASP A 33 2.66 23.19 33.70
CA ASP A 33 3.26 22.16 34.55
C ASP A 33 4.81 22.24 34.52
N PHE A 34 5.40 22.70 33.41
CA PHE A 34 6.84 22.77 33.14
C PHE A 34 7.26 24.14 32.55
N PRO A 35 7.32 25.20 33.38
CA PRO A 35 7.58 26.57 32.91
C PRO A 35 9.02 26.80 32.41
N ASP A 36 9.98 25.96 32.81
CA ASP A 36 11.40 26.16 32.52
C ASP A 36 11.77 25.86 31.04
N ASN A 37 10.94 25.09 30.32
CA ASN A 37 11.16 24.76 28.91
C ASN A 37 9.83 24.72 28.14
N PRO A 38 9.25 25.88 27.81
CA PRO A 38 7.93 25.95 27.19
C PRO A 38 7.97 25.47 25.73
N ILE A 39 7.00 24.65 25.37
CA ILE A 39 6.75 24.23 23.98
C ILE A 39 6.07 25.39 23.24
N LEU A 40 6.57 25.72 22.05
CA LEU A 40 5.97 26.71 21.17
C LEU A 40 4.72 26.14 20.49
N CYS A 41 3.61 26.89 20.53
CA CYS A 41 2.40 26.57 19.78
C CYS A 41 2.13 27.70 18.78
N PRO A 42 2.44 27.53 17.48
CA PRO A 42 2.15 28.53 16.47
C PRO A 42 0.62 28.72 16.33
N PRO A 43 0.12 29.94 16.08
CA PRO A 43 -1.30 30.19 15.82
C PRO A 43 -1.85 29.32 14.67
N PHE A 44 -3.13 28.96 14.73
CA PHE A 44 -3.78 28.07 13.76
C PHE A 44 -3.56 28.46 12.29
N GLU A 45 -3.62 29.77 11.97
CA GLU A 45 -3.42 30.24 10.59
C GLU A 45 -1.96 30.16 10.13
N GLU A 46 -1.01 30.20 11.07
CA GLU A 46 0.41 30.00 10.79
C GLU A 46 0.72 28.51 10.60
N MET A 47 0.20 27.65 11.48
CA MET A 47 0.33 26.19 11.35
C MET A 47 -0.15 25.68 9.97
N LYS A 48 -1.27 26.24 9.46
CA LYS A 48 -1.79 25.89 8.13
C LYS A 48 -0.85 26.22 6.96
N ARG A 49 0.09 27.14 7.17
CA ARG A 49 1.07 27.56 6.17
C ARG A 49 2.39 26.81 6.27
N LEU A 50 2.59 26.02 7.33
CA LEU A 50 3.78 25.21 7.48
C LEU A 50 3.84 24.16 6.38
N SER A 51 5.02 23.95 5.83
CA SER A 51 5.29 22.86 4.90
C SER A 51 5.04 21.52 5.58
N LEU A 52 4.70 20.47 4.83
CA LEU A 52 4.61 19.11 5.39
C LEU A 52 5.94 18.58 5.91
N GLN A 53 7.06 19.16 5.46
CA GLN A 53 8.41 18.84 5.92
C GLN A 53 8.88 19.73 7.08
N ASP A 54 8.02 20.62 7.57
CA ASP A 54 8.33 21.46 8.72
C ASP A 54 8.50 20.61 9.98
N GLY A 55 9.51 20.93 10.80
CA GLY A 55 9.81 20.21 12.05
C GLY A 55 8.66 20.21 13.05
N PHE A 56 7.67 21.10 12.91
CA PHE A 56 6.41 21.04 13.65
C PHE A 56 5.63 19.73 13.43
N TRP A 57 5.70 19.17 12.23
CA TRP A 57 5.05 17.89 11.89
C TRP A 57 5.92 16.67 12.18
N ASP A 58 7.20 16.91 12.47
CA ASP A 58 8.04 15.88 13.01
C ASP A 58 7.50 15.50 14.40
N ILE A 59 7.34 14.21 14.64
CA ILE A 59 6.97 13.67 15.96
C ILE A 59 8.12 13.91 16.97
N GLY A 60 9.22 14.46 16.47
CA GLY A 60 10.41 14.91 17.16
C GLY A 60 11.43 13.80 17.15
N GLN A 61 12.68 14.12 16.81
CA GLN A 61 13.77 13.42 17.47
C GLN A 61 13.58 13.63 18.97
N LEU A 62 13.63 12.55 19.74
CA LEU A 62 13.59 12.51 21.19
C LEU A 62 14.84 13.21 21.77
N THR A 63 15.04 14.49 21.50
CA THR A 63 16.19 15.27 21.95
C THR A 63 15.74 16.21 23.05
N HIS A 64 15.97 15.79 24.28
CA HIS A 64 15.93 16.62 25.47
C HIS A 64 17.37 16.92 25.89
N PRO A 65 17.72 18.18 26.20
CA PRO A 65 19.11 18.60 26.37
C PRO A 65 19.90 17.80 27.41
N ASP A 66 19.26 17.31 28.48
CA ASP A 66 19.96 16.67 29.59
C ASP A 66 19.35 15.34 30.10
N GLN A 67 18.38 14.75 29.37
CA GLN A 67 17.76 13.51 29.85
C GLN A 67 18.53 12.28 29.37
N PRO A 68 18.69 11.23 30.21
CA PRO A 68 19.39 10.01 29.82
C PRO A 68 18.82 9.38 28.54
N TRP A 69 17.50 9.32 28.40
CA TRP A 69 16.84 8.77 27.21
C TRP A 69 17.10 9.55 25.90
N ALA A 70 17.57 10.80 26.01
CA ALA A 70 17.82 11.68 24.87
C ALA A 70 19.30 11.83 24.51
N VAL A 71 20.22 11.58 25.44
CA VAL A 71 21.67 11.81 25.26
C VAL A 71 22.47 10.52 25.33
N ASP A 72 22.08 9.59 26.21
CA ASP A 72 22.79 8.33 26.38
C ASP A 72 22.47 7.35 25.23
N LYS A 73 23.52 6.92 24.53
CA LYS A 73 23.37 6.07 23.33
C LYS A 73 22.79 4.71 23.66
N ASP A 74 23.22 4.10 24.76
CA ASP A 74 22.76 2.78 25.18
C ASP A 74 21.27 2.83 25.56
N THR A 75 20.85 3.89 26.26
CA THR A 75 19.43 4.12 26.57
C THR A 75 18.60 4.34 25.31
N GLN A 76 19.08 5.14 24.34
CA GLN A 76 18.40 5.32 23.06
C GLN A 76 18.27 4.02 22.28
N GLU A 77 19.33 3.22 22.22
CA GLU A 77 19.32 1.93 21.55
C GLU A 77 18.34 0.95 22.21
N GLY A 78 18.31 0.92 23.55
CA GLY A 78 17.32 0.15 24.31
C GLY A 78 15.88 0.58 24.01
N ILE A 79 15.61 1.89 23.92
CA ILE A 79 14.29 2.42 23.55
C ILE A 79 13.92 2.01 22.13
N ARG A 80 14.83 2.16 21.16
CA ARG A 80 14.60 1.75 19.76
C ARG A 80 14.30 0.25 19.67
N ALA A 81 15.13 -0.59 20.28
CA ALA A 81 14.93 -2.04 20.30
C ALA A 81 13.57 -2.43 20.93
N TYR A 82 13.16 -1.75 22.00
CA TYR A 82 11.84 -1.95 22.60
C TYR A 82 10.69 -1.54 21.67
N LEU A 83 10.81 -0.39 21.01
CA LEU A 83 9.81 0.09 20.05
C LEU A 83 9.73 -0.83 18.83
N ASP A 84 10.86 -1.24 18.26
CA ASP A 84 10.92 -2.16 17.12
C ASP A 84 10.25 -3.50 17.45
N LYS A 85 10.51 -4.04 18.65
CA LYS A 85 9.83 -5.23 19.14
C LYS A 85 8.31 -5.02 19.24
N THR A 86 7.87 -3.89 19.80
CA THR A 86 6.46 -3.56 19.94
C THR A 86 5.79 -3.41 18.56
N HIS A 87 6.42 -2.67 17.65
CA HIS A 87 5.95 -2.46 16.29
C HIS A 87 5.88 -3.76 15.48
N ALA A 88 6.91 -4.61 15.59
CA ALA A 88 6.91 -5.93 14.95
C ALA A 88 5.74 -6.80 15.47
N SER A 89 5.48 -6.77 16.78
CA SER A 89 4.32 -7.44 17.37
C SER A 89 3.00 -6.89 16.81
N ASP A 90 2.83 -5.57 16.75
CA ASP A 90 1.62 -4.94 16.21
C ASP A 90 1.41 -5.27 14.73
N GLU A 91 2.49 -5.29 13.95
CA GLU A 91 2.42 -5.65 12.53
C GLU A 91 2.04 -7.14 12.35
N LEU A 92 2.53 -8.05 13.18
CA LEU A 92 2.09 -9.45 13.16
C LEU A 92 0.60 -9.61 13.47
N HIS A 93 0.06 -8.85 14.44
CA HIS A 93 -1.38 -8.81 14.70
C HIS A 93 -2.16 -8.23 13.50
N ARG A 94 -1.58 -7.23 12.83
CA ARG A 94 -2.18 -6.64 11.63
C ARG A 94 -2.22 -7.63 10.48
N ILE A 95 -1.10 -8.27 10.15
CA ILE A 95 -1.01 -9.32 9.12
C ILE A 95 -2.00 -10.44 9.42
N SER A 96 -2.07 -10.89 10.68
CA SER A 96 -3.03 -11.90 11.16
C SER A 96 -4.47 -11.51 10.81
N ARG A 97 -4.87 -10.26 11.09
CA ARG A 97 -6.21 -9.75 10.78
C ARG A 97 -6.46 -9.61 9.28
N GLU A 98 -5.52 -9.02 8.54
CA GLU A 98 -5.68 -8.79 7.10
C GLU A 98 -5.76 -10.10 6.30
N CYS A 99 -4.98 -11.11 6.69
CA CYS A 99 -5.07 -12.46 6.12
C CYS A 99 -6.49 -13.03 6.24
N ARG A 100 -7.07 -12.98 7.45
CA ARG A 100 -8.43 -13.49 7.71
C ARG A 100 -9.49 -12.65 7.01
N HIS A 101 -9.27 -11.34 6.88
CA HIS A 101 -10.13 -10.49 6.06
C HIS A 101 -10.05 -10.86 4.58
N ALA A 102 -8.86 -11.16 4.05
CA ALA A 102 -8.68 -11.57 2.66
C ALA A 102 -9.40 -12.90 2.37
N ILE A 103 -9.30 -13.88 3.27
CA ILE A 103 -10.04 -15.15 3.17
C ILE A 103 -11.56 -14.91 3.25
N ASN A 104 -12.02 -14.11 4.20
CA ASN A 104 -13.45 -13.79 4.29
C ASN A 104 -13.96 -13.03 3.07
N TRP A 105 -13.13 -12.17 2.48
CA TRP A 105 -13.44 -11.50 1.22
C TRP A 105 -13.57 -12.52 0.07
N ALA A 106 -12.67 -13.50 0.00
CA ALA A 106 -12.74 -14.57 -0.98
C ALA A 106 -14.05 -15.36 -0.86
N PHE A 107 -14.47 -15.74 0.35
CA PHE A 107 -15.77 -16.41 0.56
C PHE A 107 -16.96 -15.56 0.12
N LYS A 108 -16.96 -14.27 0.48
CA LYS A 108 -18.02 -13.34 0.03
C LYS A 108 -18.06 -13.18 -1.49
N MET A 109 -16.90 -13.25 -2.15
CA MET A 109 -16.84 -13.19 -3.61
C MET A 109 -17.38 -14.49 -4.22
N GLN A 110 -17.00 -15.65 -3.69
CA GLN A 110 -17.53 -16.94 -4.11
C GLN A 110 -19.06 -17.01 -3.97
N GLU A 111 -19.60 -16.54 -2.85
CA GLU A 111 -21.05 -16.45 -2.62
C GLU A 111 -21.75 -15.59 -3.68
N LYS A 112 -21.13 -14.48 -4.11
CA LYS A 112 -21.65 -13.64 -5.19
C LYS A 112 -21.67 -14.37 -6.54
N PHE A 113 -20.67 -15.20 -6.84
CA PHE A 113 -20.67 -15.98 -8.09
C PHE A 113 -21.79 -17.01 -8.12
N GLU A 114 -22.02 -17.71 -7.00
CA GLU A 114 -23.12 -18.67 -6.89
C GLU A 114 -24.48 -17.98 -6.93
N THR A 115 -24.64 -16.87 -6.19
CA THR A 115 -25.88 -16.09 -6.18
C THR A 115 -26.21 -15.53 -7.57
N ASN A 116 -25.21 -15.14 -8.36
CA ASN A 116 -25.42 -14.59 -9.70
C ASN A 116 -25.34 -15.64 -10.82
N LYS A 117 -25.17 -16.92 -10.47
CA LYS A 117 -25.08 -18.02 -11.44
C LYS A 117 -26.32 -18.12 -12.33
N TRP A 118 -27.51 -17.80 -11.79
CA TRP A 118 -28.75 -17.77 -12.55
C TRP A 118 -28.69 -16.81 -13.75
N ILE A 119 -27.91 -15.72 -13.67
CA ILE A 119 -27.74 -14.77 -14.78
C ILE A 119 -27.09 -15.51 -15.94
N VAL A 120 -26.08 -16.33 -15.65
CA VAL A 120 -25.43 -17.18 -16.64
C VAL A 120 -26.40 -18.24 -17.16
N ASP A 121 -27.21 -18.87 -16.31
CA ASP A 121 -28.16 -19.89 -16.76
C ASP A 121 -29.24 -19.31 -17.70
N VAL A 122 -29.76 -18.13 -17.38
CA VAL A 122 -30.72 -17.39 -18.22
C VAL A 122 -30.05 -16.93 -19.51
N VAL A 123 -28.84 -16.38 -19.41
CA VAL A 123 -28.05 -15.96 -20.57
C VAL A 123 -27.60 -17.16 -21.38
N CYS A 124 -27.38 -18.35 -20.83
CA CYS A 124 -27.03 -19.60 -21.53
C CYS A 124 -28.23 -20.37 -22.06
N SER A 125 -29.45 -20.05 -21.62
CA SER A 125 -30.68 -20.72 -22.02
C SER A 125 -30.84 -20.79 -23.55
N LYS A 126 -31.22 -21.96 -24.05
CA LYS A 126 -31.45 -22.22 -25.49
C LYS A 126 -32.74 -21.57 -26.02
N LEU A 127 -33.51 -20.88 -25.16
CA LEU A 127 -34.74 -20.19 -25.54
C LEU A 127 -34.47 -19.11 -26.60
N ARG A 128 -35.30 -19.10 -27.64
CA ARG A 128 -35.12 -18.29 -28.84
C ARG A 128 -35.51 -16.85 -28.55
N ILE A 129 -34.55 -16.01 -28.15
CA ILE A 129 -34.84 -14.58 -27.96
C ILE A 129 -34.68 -13.84 -29.30
N PRO A 130 -35.70 -13.09 -29.80
CA PRO A 130 -35.78 -12.75 -31.22
C PRO A 130 -34.84 -11.63 -31.71
N THR A 131 -34.13 -10.91 -30.83
CA THR A 131 -33.37 -9.71 -31.22
C THR A 131 -31.87 -9.96 -31.32
N ALA A 132 -31.26 -9.61 -32.46
CA ALA A 132 -29.83 -9.80 -32.73
C ALA A 132 -28.92 -9.07 -31.71
N ARG A 133 -29.32 -7.87 -31.26
CA ARG A 133 -28.62 -7.11 -30.20
C ARG A 133 -28.57 -7.89 -28.89
N LEU A 134 -29.63 -8.60 -28.55
CA LEU A 134 -29.70 -9.38 -27.31
C LEU A 134 -28.85 -10.65 -27.39
N LYS A 135 -28.76 -11.31 -28.56
CA LYS A 135 -27.79 -12.39 -28.80
C LYS A 135 -26.34 -11.94 -28.60
N LYS A 136 -25.98 -10.75 -29.12
CA LYS A 136 -24.63 -10.19 -28.95
C LYS A 136 -24.34 -9.86 -27.48
N SER A 137 -25.27 -9.18 -26.81
CA SER A 137 -25.16 -8.87 -25.36
C SER A 137 -25.01 -10.15 -24.52
N LYS A 138 -25.78 -11.20 -24.84
CA LYS A 138 -25.70 -12.53 -24.22
C LYS A 138 -24.30 -13.14 -24.31
N LYS A 139 -23.71 -13.17 -25.51
CA LYS A 139 -22.35 -13.69 -25.70
C LYS A 139 -21.30 -12.88 -24.93
N VAL A 140 -21.44 -11.55 -24.91
CA VAL A 140 -20.52 -10.67 -24.17
C VAL A 140 -20.64 -10.91 -22.66
N LEU A 141 -21.85 -11.01 -22.11
CA LEU A 141 -22.06 -11.29 -20.69
C LEU A 141 -21.52 -12.67 -20.28
N GLN A 142 -21.69 -13.69 -21.12
CA GLN A 142 -21.10 -15.01 -20.90
C GLN A 142 -19.58 -14.93 -20.84
N ALA A 143 -18.95 -14.31 -21.84
CA ALA A 143 -17.50 -14.18 -21.90
C ALA A 143 -16.96 -13.40 -20.70
N LEU A 144 -17.61 -12.30 -20.30
CA LEU A 144 -17.22 -11.52 -19.12
C LEU A 144 -17.36 -12.32 -17.83
N TYR A 145 -18.47 -13.03 -17.63
CA TYR A 145 -18.65 -13.86 -16.44
C TYR A 145 -17.58 -14.97 -16.38
N SER A 146 -17.38 -15.71 -17.46
CA SER A 146 -16.38 -16.79 -17.51
C SER A 146 -14.98 -16.25 -17.24
N ARG A 147 -14.61 -15.11 -17.85
CA ARG A 147 -13.34 -14.42 -17.61
C ARG A 147 -13.17 -14.06 -16.14
N ILE A 148 -14.15 -13.36 -15.55
CA ILE A 148 -14.07 -12.91 -14.15
C ILE A 148 -14.01 -14.11 -13.20
N LYS A 149 -14.77 -15.18 -13.47
CA LYS A 149 -14.74 -16.41 -12.68
C LYS A 149 -13.39 -17.12 -12.78
N GLN A 150 -12.79 -17.15 -13.97
CA GLN A 150 -11.47 -17.74 -14.19
C GLN A 150 -10.36 -16.92 -13.52
N ASP A 151 -10.41 -15.59 -13.62
CA ASP A 151 -9.49 -14.68 -12.94
C ASP A 151 -9.59 -14.83 -11.41
N HIS A 152 -10.81 -14.94 -10.88
CA HIS A 152 -11.04 -15.23 -9.47
C HIS A 152 -10.44 -16.58 -9.06
N ALA A 153 -10.73 -17.64 -9.81
CA ALA A 153 -10.22 -18.98 -9.52
C ALA A 153 -8.68 -19.01 -9.55
N ARG A 154 -8.06 -18.34 -10.54
CA ARG A 154 -6.60 -18.19 -10.60
C ARG A 154 -6.06 -17.45 -9.39
N LEU A 155 -6.68 -16.34 -8.98
CA LEU A 155 -6.27 -15.60 -7.80
C LEU A 155 -6.32 -16.47 -6.54
N MET A 156 -7.38 -17.28 -6.36
CA MET A 156 -7.50 -18.20 -5.23
C MET A 156 -6.42 -19.28 -5.24
N ILE A 157 -6.09 -19.83 -6.41
CA ILE A 157 -5.01 -20.81 -6.56
C ILE A 157 -3.65 -20.19 -6.21
N CYS A 158 -3.35 -19.00 -6.74
CA CYS A 158 -2.12 -18.28 -6.44
C CYS A 158 -2.03 -17.94 -4.94
N TRP A 159 -3.10 -17.47 -4.32
CA TRP A 159 -3.07 -17.18 -2.89
C TRP A 159 -2.90 -18.44 -2.05
N ASN A 160 -3.43 -19.57 -2.49
CA ASN A 160 -3.37 -20.81 -1.72
C ASN A 160 -1.95 -21.35 -1.51
N CYS A 161 -0.95 -20.94 -2.30
CA CYS A 161 0.44 -21.40 -2.09
C CYS A 161 1.00 -20.98 -0.73
N GLU A 162 0.70 -19.77 -0.26
CA GLU A 162 1.26 -19.20 0.97
C GLU A 162 0.20 -18.94 2.04
N MET A 163 -1.08 -18.82 1.67
CA MET A 163 -2.15 -18.44 2.62
C MET A 163 -2.28 -19.44 3.78
N ARG A 164 -2.01 -20.72 3.54
CA ARG A 164 -2.04 -21.74 4.60
C ARG A 164 -0.94 -21.57 5.62
N ASP A 165 0.27 -21.31 5.15
CA ASP A 165 1.42 -21.09 6.03
C ASP A 165 1.23 -19.80 6.80
N LEU A 166 0.73 -18.76 6.13
CA LEU A 166 0.45 -17.47 6.76
C LEU A 166 -0.65 -17.56 7.84
N LEU A 167 -1.69 -18.36 7.63
CA LEU A 167 -2.68 -18.67 8.68
C LEU A 167 -2.04 -19.37 9.88
N SER A 168 -1.22 -20.39 9.63
CA SER A 168 -0.55 -21.16 10.69
C SER A 168 0.43 -20.29 11.49
N CYS A 169 1.28 -19.53 10.80
CA CYS A 169 2.30 -18.66 11.42
C CYS A 169 1.69 -17.49 12.19
N THR A 170 0.53 -16.98 11.76
CA THR A 170 -0.13 -15.84 12.42
C THR A 170 -1.22 -16.23 13.41
N LYS A 171 -1.39 -17.54 13.67
CA LYS A 171 -2.44 -18.08 14.55
C LYS A 171 -2.37 -17.52 15.97
N THR A 172 -1.17 -17.43 16.54
CA THR A 172 -0.93 -16.94 17.90
C THR A 172 -1.26 -15.46 18.09
N TYR A 173 -1.30 -14.69 16.99
CA TYR A 173 -1.62 -13.26 16.98
C TYR A 173 -3.10 -13.00 16.65
N CYS A 174 -3.90 -14.06 16.53
CA CYS A 174 -5.32 -13.97 16.27
C CYS A 174 -6.13 -13.91 17.58
N GLN A 175 -7.28 -13.23 17.52
CA GLN A 175 -8.26 -13.19 18.60
C GLN A 175 -9.41 -14.21 18.41
N LEU A 176 -9.40 -14.98 17.32
CA LEU A 176 -10.37 -16.03 17.06
C LEU A 176 -10.10 -17.23 17.97
N THR A 177 -11.16 -17.98 18.26
CA THR A 177 -11.04 -19.27 18.95
C THR A 177 -10.36 -20.29 18.03
N ASP A 178 -9.71 -21.30 18.61
CA ASP A 178 -9.12 -22.41 17.86
C ASP A 178 -10.12 -23.11 16.93
N GLN A 179 -11.38 -23.18 17.35
CA GLN A 179 -12.46 -23.75 16.54
C GLN A 179 -12.73 -22.90 15.29
N GLU A 180 -12.95 -21.59 15.45
CA GLU A 180 -13.21 -20.67 14.34
C GLU A 180 -12.03 -20.64 13.34
N GLU A 181 -10.81 -20.70 13.86
CA GLU A 181 -9.60 -20.72 13.06
C GLU A 181 -9.50 -22.00 12.20
N ASN A 182 -9.77 -23.16 12.82
CA ASN A 182 -9.79 -24.44 12.10
C ASN A 182 -10.92 -24.48 11.06
N GLU A 183 -12.11 -23.97 11.39
CA GLU A 183 -13.22 -23.85 10.44
C GLU A 183 -12.86 -22.96 9.25
N LEU A 184 -12.16 -21.84 9.49
CA LEU A 184 -11.68 -20.94 8.46
C LEU A 184 -10.69 -21.64 7.51
N GLY A 185 -9.71 -22.35 8.08
CA GLY A 185 -8.71 -23.11 7.31
C GLY A 185 -9.32 -24.25 6.48
N MET A 186 -10.32 -24.96 7.02
CA MET A 186 -11.05 -25.98 6.27
C MET A 186 -11.82 -25.38 5.09
N ARG A 187 -12.57 -24.30 5.32
CA ARG A 187 -13.32 -23.62 4.26
C ARG A 187 -12.40 -23.06 3.17
N TRP A 188 -11.23 -22.54 3.56
CA TRP A 188 -10.24 -22.05 2.61
C TRP A 188 -9.72 -23.18 1.72
N SER A 189 -9.42 -24.34 2.32
CA SER A 189 -8.96 -25.52 1.59
C SER A 189 -10.01 -26.02 0.60
N GLU A 190 -11.28 -26.07 1.02
CA GLU A 190 -12.40 -26.42 0.15
C GLU A 190 -12.53 -25.43 -1.03
N LEU A 191 -12.47 -24.12 -0.75
CA LEU A 191 -12.52 -23.09 -1.79
C LEU A 191 -11.37 -23.22 -2.79
N ALA A 192 -10.15 -23.50 -2.31
CA ALA A 192 -8.99 -23.69 -3.17
C ALA A 192 -9.16 -24.88 -4.12
N VAL A 193 -9.66 -26.02 -3.61
CA VAL A 193 -9.97 -27.20 -4.44
C VAL A 193 -11.06 -26.89 -5.47
N MET A 194 -12.15 -26.26 -5.05
CA MET A 194 -13.22 -25.83 -5.96
C MET A 194 -12.71 -24.88 -7.04
N SER A 195 -11.81 -23.96 -6.68
CA SER A 195 -11.20 -23.01 -7.60
C SER A 195 -10.31 -23.70 -8.63
N LYS A 196 -9.51 -24.69 -8.23
CA LYS A 196 -8.72 -25.53 -9.15
C LYS A 196 -9.63 -26.22 -10.17
N VAL A 197 -10.71 -26.87 -9.71
CA VAL A 197 -11.69 -27.53 -10.60
C VAL A 197 -12.38 -26.54 -11.53
N ALA A 198 -12.79 -25.39 -11.01
CA ALA A 198 -13.46 -24.36 -11.80
C ALA A 198 -12.55 -23.72 -12.86
N TRP A 199 -11.26 -23.56 -12.55
CA TRP A 199 -10.26 -23.07 -13.49
C TRP A 199 -10.00 -24.09 -14.60
N ALA A 200 -9.78 -25.37 -14.26
CA ALA A 200 -9.57 -26.44 -15.23
C ALA A 200 -10.76 -26.59 -16.20
N ALA A 201 -11.99 -26.47 -15.70
CA ALA A 201 -13.20 -26.51 -16.53
C ALA A 201 -13.33 -25.33 -17.52
N GLY A 202 -12.64 -24.21 -17.28
CA GLY A 202 -12.67 -23.02 -18.13
C GLY A 202 -11.43 -22.82 -19.00
N ALA A 203 -10.29 -23.44 -18.66
CA ALA A 203 -8.99 -23.17 -19.28
C ALA A 203 -8.64 -24.11 -20.44
N GLU A 204 -9.30 -25.26 -20.61
CA GLU A 204 -8.87 -26.32 -21.55
C GLU A 204 -7.36 -26.65 -21.43
N ALA A 205 -6.78 -26.43 -20.25
CA ALA A 205 -5.35 -26.65 -19.96
C ALA A 205 -5.21 -27.22 -18.54
N ASP A 206 -4.29 -28.16 -18.36
CA ASP A 206 -4.00 -28.78 -17.07
C ASP A 206 -3.24 -27.82 -16.15
N ILE A 207 -3.56 -27.88 -14.85
CA ILE A 207 -2.78 -27.23 -13.81
C ILE A 207 -1.52 -28.06 -13.64
N VAL A 208 -0.38 -27.55 -14.13
CA VAL A 208 0.93 -28.14 -13.84
C VAL A 208 1.25 -27.80 -12.39
N GLU A 209 1.05 -28.74 -11.49
CA GLU A 209 1.52 -28.66 -10.11
C GLU A 209 3.04 -28.90 -10.15
N ALA A 210 3.83 -27.95 -9.66
CA ALA A 210 5.28 -28.12 -9.59
C ALA A 210 5.58 -29.32 -8.68
N VAL A 211 6.13 -30.38 -9.24
CA VAL A 211 6.64 -31.52 -8.47
C VAL A 211 7.90 -31.02 -7.74
N PRO A 212 8.11 -31.40 -6.47
CA PRO A 212 9.40 -31.16 -5.83
C PRO A 212 10.52 -31.69 -6.72
N LEU A 213 11.62 -30.96 -6.81
CA LEU A 213 12.82 -31.43 -7.50
C LEU A 213 13.19 -32.79 -6.91
N ASP A 214 13.52 -33.76 -7.76
CA ASP A 214 14.02 -35.04 -7.27
C ASP A 214 15.48 -34.90 -6.81
N GLU A 215 15.98 -35.91 -6.08
CA GLU A 215 17.34 -35.87 -5.49
C GLU A 215 18.43 -35.68 -6.56
N ASP A 216 18.15 -36.09 -7.81
CA ASP A 216 19.06 -35.92 -8.95
C ASP A 216 19.02 -34.48 -9.47
N GLU A 217 17.83 -33.88 -9.61
CA GLU A 217 17.64 -32.48 -10.00
C GLU A 217 18.17 -31.48 -8.94
N GLU A 218 18.00 -31.78 -7.64
CA GLU A 218 18.60 -30.98 -6.56
C GLU A 218 20.14 -31.05 -6.59
N ALA A 219 20.70 -32.21 -6.91
CA ALA A 219 22.15 -32.40 -7.05
C ALA A 219 22.72 -31.66 -8.28
N GLU A 220 22.01 -31.64 -9.41
CA GLU A 220 22.42 -30.87 -10.59
C GLU A 220 22.40 -29.35 -10.34
N MET A 221 21.45 -28.86 -9.54
CA MET A 221 21.42 -27.44 -9.15
C MET A 221 22.59 -27.07 -8.23
N PHE A 222 23.02 -27.99 -7.37
CA PHE A 222 24.18 -27.82 -6.50
C PHE A 222 25.51 -27.88 -7.27
N LEU A 223 25.61 -28.76 -8.27
CA LEU A 223 26.79 -28.86 -9.15
C LEU A 223 26.97 -27.61 -10.02
N ASN A 224 25.89 -26.99 -10.49
CA ASN A 224 25.94 -25.75 -11.27
C ASN A 224 26.35 -24.51 -10.44
N LEU A 225 26.39 -24.61 -9.10
CA LEU A 225 26.86 -23.53 -8.22
C LEU A 225 28.36 -23.63 -7.91
N GLU A 226 29.00 -24.78 -8.17
CA GLU A 226 30.44 -24.97 -7.93
C GLU A 226 31.32 -24.55 -9.13
N ASP A 227 30.74 -24.31 -10.31
CA ASP A 227 31.48 -23.97 -11.54
C ASP A 227 31.67 -22.44 -11.77
N ASP A 228 31.19 -21.57 -10.87
CA ASP A 228 31.29 -20.11 -11.00
C ASP A 228 32.42 -19.45 -10.16
N ASP A 229 33.27 -20.22 -9.47
CA ASP A 229 34.36 -19.67 -8.62
C ASP A 229 35.75 -19.60 -9.30
N ASP A 230 35.83 -19.83 -10.62
CA ASP A 230 37.10 -19.73 -11.37
C ASP A 230 37.01 -18.73 -12.55
N ARG A 231 36.95 -17.43 -12.24
CA ARG A 231 37.42 -16.37 -13.17
C ARG A 231 38.15 -15.23 -12.46
N ASP A 232 39.45 -15.48 -12.31
CA ASP A 232 40.59 -14.61 -12.65
C ASP A 232 40.59 -13.16 -12.13
N GLU A 233 41.41 -12.96 -11.09
CA GLU A 233 42.02 -11.69 -10.73
C GLU A 233 42.77 -11.09 -11.94
N THR A 234 42.17 -10.11 -12.62
CA THR A 234 42.96 -9.11 -13.36
C THR A 234 42.67 -7.73 -12.83
N ASN A 235 43.72 -7.21 -12.22
CA ASN A 235 43.89 -5.88 -11.68
C ASN A 235 43.95 -4.88 -12.85
N ASP A 236 42.93 -4.04 -13.02
CA ASP A 236 43.06 -2.76 -13.71
C ASP A 236 42.45 -1.68 -12.82
N GLU A 237 43.35 -0.86 -12.28
CA GLU A 237 43.06 0.43 -11.70
C GLU A 237 42.49 1.36 -12.78
N ASP A 238 41.63 2.29 -12.35
CA ASP A 238 41.20 3.51 -13.06
C ASP A 238 39.88 3.43 -13.83
N GLU A 239 38.77 3.79 -13.14
CA GLU A 239 37.76 4.74 -13.64
C GLU A 239 36.78 5.09 -12.50
N GLY A 240 37.22 6.00 -11.63
CA GLY A 240 36.33 6.74 -10.75
C GLY A 240 35.81 7.98 -11.47
N ASN A 241 34.55 7.94 -11.93
CA ASN A 241 33.59 9.06 -12.03
C ASN A 241 32.55 8.78 -13.11
N GLU A 242 31.42 8.17 -12.76
CA GLU A 242 30.20 8.25 -13.60
C GLU A 242 28.92 7.86 -12.82
N ILE A 243 28.75 8.35 -11.58
CA ILE A 243 27.47 8.23 -10.84
C ILE A 243 27.13 9.54 -10.10
N ILE A 244 27.35 10.69 -10.74
CA ILE A 244 26.90 12.00 -10.21
C ILE A 244 26.06 12.79 -11.23
N ASP A 245 25.87 12.30 -12.47
CA ASP A 245 25.13 13.06 -13.49
C ASP A 245 23.66 12.64 -13.68
N GLU A 246 23.21 11.50 -13.16
CA GLU A 246 21.80 11.06 -13.33
C GLU A 246 20.84 11.60 -12.24
N VAL A 247 21.38 12.16 -11.14
CA VAL A 247 20.56 12.76 -10.06
C VAL A 247 20.30 14.26 -10.28
N ASN A 248 21.13 14.95 -11.08
CA ASN A 248 20.94 16.37 -11.38
C ASN A 248 19.93 16.63 -12.51
N GLU A 249 19.60 15.63 -13.34
CA GLU A 249 18.61 15.79 -14.41
C GLU A 249 17.15 15.67 -13.92
N ILE A 250 16.92 15.14 -12.71
CA ILE A 250 15.58 15.03 -12.09
C ILE A 250 15.21 16.28 -11.27
N VAL A 251 16.19 17.09 -10.85
CA VAL A 251 15.95 18.32 -10.06
C VAL A 251 15.91 19.59 -10.95
N GLY A 252 16.36 19.51 -12.21
CA GLY A 252 16.45 20.66 -13.13
C GLY A 252 15.18 21.04 -13.91
N LEU A 253 14.05 20.35 -13.74
CA LEU A 253 12.83 20.57 -14.55
C LEU A 253 11.67 21.24 -13.82
N ALA A 254 11.86 21.75 -12.60
CA ALA A 254 10.82 22.44 -11.84
C ALA A 254 10.93 23.98 -11.79
N ASP A 255 12.03 24.59 -12.25
CA ASP A 255 12.29 26.04 -12.08
C ASP A 255 12.40 26.81 -13.41
N ASN A 256 11.49 26.59 -14.36
CA ASN A 256 11.40 27.43 -15.56
C ASN A 256 9.96 27.67 -16.04
N GLU A 257 9.14 28.27 -15.19
CA GLU A 257 8.13 29.24 -15.64
C GLU A 257 8.05 30.38 -14.61
N ASP A 258 8.92 31.38 -14.70
CA ASP A 258 8.51 32.81 -14.67
C ASP A 258 9.73 33.76 -14.80
N VAL A 259 10.24 34.00 -16.01
CA VAL A 259 11.00 35.24 -16.30
C VAL A 259 10.69 35.69 -17.73
N ARG A 260 9.63 36.49 -17.90
CA ARG A 260 9.58 37.50 -18.97
C ARG A 260 9.31 38.85 -18.35
N ARG A 261 10.39 39.54 -18.02
CA ARG A 261 10.41 40.98 -17.79
C ARG A 261 11.69 41.55 -18.42
N ASP A 262 11.48 42.28 -19.52
CA ASP A 262 12.29 43.38 -20.06
C ASP A 262 11.22 44.25 -20.78
N GLY A 263 10.94 45.53 -20.47
CA GLY A 263 11.86 46.63 -20.19
C GLY A 263 12.52 47.06 -21.50
N ALA A 264 12.37 48.25 -22.07
CA ALA A 264 11.69 49.51 -21.79
C ALA A 264 11.74 50.30 -23.12
N GLU A 265 10.88 51.30 -23.33
CA GLU A 265 11.31 52.52 -24.02
C GLU A 265 10.38 53.70 -23.72
N GLU A 266 11.02 54.83 -23.45
CA GLU A 266 10.53 56.12 -23.03
C GLU A 266 9.70 56.83 -24.10
N GLY A 267 8.89 57.81 -23.69
CA GLY A 267 8.34 58.78 -24.64
C GLY A 267 7.09 59.52 -24.17
N ASP A 268 7.29 60.43 -23.21
CA ASP A 268 6.84 61.83 -23.23
C ASP A 268 5.36 62.25 -23.42
N GLU A 269 5.09 63.38 -22.73
CA GLU A 269 4.06 64.41 -22.96
C GLU A 269 2.64 64.30 -22.38
N GLN A 270 2.50 65.03 -21.25
CA GLN A 270 1.62 66.20 -21.04
C GLN A 270 0.10 66.03 -20.85
N ASP A 271 -0.34 66.58 -19.70
CA ASP A 271 -1.52 67.41 -19.43
C ASP A 271 -2.93 66.95 -19.87
N GLU A 272 -3.83 66.75 -18.90
CA GLU A 272 -4.90 67.71 -18.56
C GLU A 272 -5.91 67.14 -17.52
N LEU A 273 -6.01 67.85 -16.39
CA LEU A 273 -7.23 68.35 -15.71
C LEU A 273 -8.51 67.47 -15.58
N GLY A 274 -8.67 66.88 -14.38
CA GLY A 274 -9.88 66.80 -13.50
C GLY A 274 -11.30 66.53 -14.05
N PRO A 275 -12.35 66.69 -13.23
CA PRO A 275 -12.49 66.48 -11.78
C PRO A 275 -13.05 65.09 -11.41
#